data_AF-A0A7S2DJ99-F1
#
_entry.id   AF-A0A7S2DJ99-F1
#
_cell.length_a   1.000
_cell.length_b   1.000
_cell.length_c   1.000
_cell.angle_alpha   90.00
_cell.angle_beta   90.00
_cell.angle_gamma   90.00
#
_symmetry.space_group_name_H-M   'P 1'
#
loop_
_entity.id
_entity.type
_entity.pdbx_description
1 polymer ?
#
loop_
_entity_poly.entity_id
_entity_poly.type
_entity_poly.pdbx_seq_one_letter_code
_entity_poly.pdbx_strand_id
1 'polypeptide(L)'
;TTFDFRQAVWTKAEYWGDVPRSMYSLFQVFTGDKWSSSLAWPLIKRYPWLVVIFVAFRVAAILALMNVIVGVIVETTLSSARANEEARDKDQKRKDAIVM
;
A
#
# COMPACT_ATOMS: atom_id res chain seq x y z
N THR A 1 -28.89 -12.05 -15.50
CA THR A 1 -28.13 -13.05 -14.72
C THR A 1 -28.21 -12.68 -13.25
N THR A 2 -29.15 -13.28 -12.53
CA THR A 2 -29.41 -13.04 -11.11
C THR A 2 -28.22 -13.56 -10.30
N PHE A 3 -27.63 -12.70 -9.47
CA PHE A 3 -26.51 -13.07 -8.61
C PHE A 3 -27.01 -13.98 -7.48
N ASP A 4 -26.48 -15.20 -7.38
CA ASP A 4 -26.86 -16.21 -6.39
C ASP A 4 -26.08 -16.02 -5.08
N PHE A 5 -26.78 -15.71 -3.99
CA PHE A 5 -26.21 -15.52 -2.66
C PHE A 5 -25.86 -16.83 -1.94
N ARG A 6 -26.26 -18.00 -2.48
CA ARG A 6 -25.90 -19.30 -1.90
C ARG A 6 -24.44 -19.69 -2.16
N GLN A 7 -23.77 -19.02 -3.09
CA GLN A 7 -22.37 -19.25 -3.43
C GLN A 7 -21.41 -18.21 -2.84
N ALA A 8 -21.92 -17.14 -2.23
CA ALA A 8 -21.08 -16.20 -1.51
C ALA A 8 -20.69 -16.84 -0.17
N VAL A 9 -19.42 -17.20 -0.02
CA VAL A 9 -18.86 -17.79 1.21
C VAL A 9 -19.03 -16.87 2.43
N TRP A 10 -19.38 -15.60 2.22
CA TRP A 10 -19.35 -14.56 3.25
C TRP A 10 -20.61 -13.68 3.25
N THR A 11 -21.08 -13.37 4.46
CA THR A 11 -22.25 -12.57 4.80
C THR A 11 -21.84 -11.14 5.21
N LYS A 12 -22.78 -10.19 5.13
CA LYS A 12 -22.55 -8.80 5.59
C LYS A 12 -22.05 -8.75 7.04
N ALA A 13 -22.52 -9.64 7.90
CA ALA A 13 -22.12 -9.69 9.31
C ALA A 13 -20.65 -10.11 9.50
N GLU A 14 -20.11 -10.94 8.61
CA GLU A 14 -18.72 -11.38 8.68
C GLU A 14 -17.74 -10.26 8.32
N TYR A 15 -18.12 -9.38 7.38
CA TYR A 15 -17.29 -8.24 6.99
C TYR A 15 -17.56 -6.96 7.78
N TRP A 16 -18.82 -6.69 8.14
CA TRP A 16 -19.26 -5.39 8.67
C TRP A 16 -20.08 -5.51 9.96
N GLY A 17 -20.01 -6.65 10.66
CA GLY A 17 -20.83 -6.92 11.85
C GLY A 17 -20.38 -6.19 13.11
N ASP A 18 -19.07 -5.93 13.25
CA ASP A 18 -18.50 -5.15 14.34
C ASP A 18 -17.29 -4.32 13.86
N VAL A 19 -16.74 -3.51 14.76
CA VAL A 19 -15.59 -2.64 14.46
C VAL A 19 -14.35 -3.45 14.07
N PRO A 20 -13.90 -4.48 14.84
CA PRO A 20 -12.75 -5.31 14.44
C PRO A 20 -12.87 -5.97 13.06
N ARG A 21 -14.03 -6.55 12.74
CA ARG A 21 -14.30 -7.18 11.45
C ARG A 21 -14.30 -6.16 10.32
N SER A 22 -14.87 -4.98 10.57
CA SER A 22 -14.85 -3.87 9.60
C SER A 22 -13.42 -3.37 9.35
N MET A 23 -12.61 -3.25 10.40
CA MET A 23 -11.19 -2.89 10.28
C MET A 23 -10.42 -3.93 9.46
N TYR A 24 -10.64 -5.23 9.71
CA TYR A 24 -10.01 -6.29 8.93
C TYR A 24 -10.45 -6.28 7.46
N SER A 25 -11.73 -6.04 7.19
CA SER A 25 -12.25 -5.90 5.83
C SER A 25 -11.61 -4.71 5.10
N LEU A 26 -11.46 -3.56 5.76
CA LEU A 26 -10.75 -2.40 5.19
C LEU A 26 -9.26 -2.68 5.00
N PHE A 27 -8.64 -3.47 5.88
CA PHE A 27 -7.28 -3.96 5.68
C PHE A 27 -7.17 -4.85 4.44
N GLN A 28 -8.13 -5.75 4.18
CA GLN A 28 -8.18 -6.52 2.93
C GLN A 28 -8.35 -5.62 1.70
N VAL A 29 -9.19 -4.58 1.80
CA VAL A 29 -9.28 -3.56 0.74
C VAL A 29 -7.96 -2.80 0.60
N PHE A 30 -7.15 -2.63 1.65
CA PHE A 30 -5.82 -2.02 1.62
C PHE A 30 -4.72 -2.95 1.07
N THR A 31 -4.83 -4.27 1.20
CA THR A 31 -3.89 -5.22 0.56
C THR A 31 -4.27 -5.55 -0.87
N GLY A 32 -5.57 -5.49 -1.20
CA GLY A 32 -6.11 -5.85 -2.51
C GLY A 32 -6.58 -7.29 -2.58
N ASP A 33 -6.57 -8.01 -1.46
CA ASP A 33 -7.10 -9.36 -1.42
C ASP A 33 -8.62 -9.34 -1.61
N LYS A 34 -9.08 -9.90 -2.73
CA LYS A 34 -10.50 -10.06 -3.08
C LYS A 34 -11.38 -8.82 -2.89
N TRP A 35 -10.79 -7.62 -2.92
CA TRP A 35 -11.46 -6.38 -2.55
C TRP A 35 -12.64 -6.03 -3.48
N SER A 36 -12.53 -6.34 -4.77
CA SER A 36 -13.59 -6.07 -5.74
C SER A 36 -14.64 -7.17 -5.73
N SER A 37 -14.25 -8.42 -5.95
CA SER A 37 -15.19 -9.54 -6.08
C SER A 37 -15.93 -9.88 -4.77
N SER A 38 -15.25 -9.80 -3.61
CA SER A 38 -15.83 -10.18 -2.32
C SER A 38 -16.41 -9.02 -1.51
N LEU A 39 -15.82 -7.82 -1.59
CA LEU A 39 -16.25 -6.68 -0.76
C LEU A 39 -17.02 -5.62 -1.57
N ALA A 40 -16.43 -5.07 -2.63
CA ALA A 40 -17.02 -3.93 -3.33
C ALA A 40 -18.19 -4.34 -4.24
N TRP A 41 -18.06 -5.39 -5.05
CA TRP A 41 -19.05 -5.80 -6.05
C TRP A 41 -20.41 -6.19 -5.45
N PRO A 42 -20.49 -6.96 -4.36
CA PRO A 42 -21.76 -7.24 -3.69
C PRO A 42 -22.46 -5.97 -3.18
N LEU A 43 -21.69 -4.99 -2.70
CA LEU A 43 -22.21 -3.71 -2.23
C LEU A 43 -22.64 -2.79 -3.38
N ILE A 44 -21.86 -2.73 -4.47
CA ILE A 44 -22.15 -1.93 -5.67
C ILE A 44 -23.44 -2.41 -6.35
N LYS A 45 -23.70 -3.72 -6.39
CA LYS A 45 -24.97 -4.25 -6.91
C LYS A 45 -26.20 -3.72 -6.19
N ARG A 46 -26.09 -3.41 -4.90
CA ARG A 46 -27.18 -2.83 -4.11
C ARG A 46 -27.15 -1.30 -4.11
N TYR A 47 -25.95 -0.72 -4.08
CA TYR A 47 -25.71 0.71 -3.99
C TYR A 47 -24.61 1.12 -4.97
N PRO A 48 -24.95 1.42 -6.23
CA PRO A 48 -23.95 1.66 -7.28
C PRO A 48 -22.96 2.79 -6.97
N TRP A 49 -23.39 3.82 -6.22
CA TRP A 49 -22.57 4.96 -5.83
C TRP A 49 -21.39 4.60 -4.90
N LEU A 50 -21.44 3.45 -4.21
CA LEU A 50 -20.37 3.01 -3.31
C LEU A 50 -19.05 2.70 -4.04
N VAL A 51 -19.09 2.47 -5.36
CA VAL A 51 -17.88 2.24 -6.15
C VAL A 51 -16.86 3.36 -5.96
N VAL A 52 -17.33 4.61 -5.89
CA VAL A 52 -16.47 5.79 -5.74
C VAL A 52 -15.75 5.77 -4.39
N ILE A 53 -16.42 5.35 -3.31
CA ILE A 53 -15.81 5.27 -1.98
C ILE A 53 -14.70 4.21 -1.95
N PHE A 54 -14.98 2.99 -2.41
CA PHE A 54 -13.99 1.91 -2.40
C PHE A 54 -12.79 2.22 -3.27
N VAL A 55 -13.01 2.79 -4.46
CA VAL A 55 -11.93 3.18 -5.37
C VAL A 55 -11.13 4.35 -4.81
N ALA A 56 -11.78 5.40 -4.28
CA ALA A 56 -11.09 6.53 -3.69
C ALA A 56 -10.25 6.11 -2.47
N PHE A 57 -10.79 5.27 -1.59
CA PHE A 57 -10.04 4.69 -0.47
C PHE A 57 -8.84 3.89 -0.95
N ARG A 58 -9.02 3.01 -1.95
CA ARG A 58 -7.94 2.19 -2.51
C ARG A 58 -6.82 3.03 -3.14
N VAL A 59 -7.18 4.08 -3.88
CA VAL A 59 -6.21 5.01 -4.48
C VAL A 59 -5.44 5.76 -3.39
N ALA A 60 -6.14 6.32 -2.40
CA ALA A 60 -5.49 7.02 -1.29
C ALA A 60 -4.57 6.08 -0.49
N ALA A 61 -5.01 4.85 -0.21
CA ALA A 61 -4.24 3.81 0.46
C ALA A 61 -2.94 3.47 -0.28
N ILE A 62 -3.02 3.23 -1.59
CA ILE A 62 -1.84 2.89 -2.40
C ILE A 62 -0.91 4.10 -2.49
N LEU A 63 -1.42 5.31 -2.72
CA LEU A 63 -0.60 6.52 -2.77
C LEU A 63 0.10 6.78 -1.44
N ALA A 64 -0.59 6.65 -0.31
CA ALA A 64 0.01 6.78 1.01
C ALA A 64 1.12 5.76 1.23
N LEU A 65 0.86 4.48 0.92
CA LEU A 65 1.85 3.41 1.04
C LEU A 65 3.07 3.65 0.13
N MET A 66 2.83 4.03 -1.13
CA MET A 66 3.89 4.35 -2.10
C MET A 66 4.73 5.53 -1.64
N ASN A 67 4.12 6.61 -1.14
CA ASN A 67 4.85 7.77 -0.64
C ASN A 67 5.76 7.42 0.53
N VAL A 68 5.29 6.57 1.45
CA VAL A 68 6.12 6.08 2.57
C VAL A 68 7.29 5.24 2.06
N ILE A 69 7.03 4.29 1.16
CA ILE A 69 8.07 3.41 0.60
C ILE A 69 9.12 4.23 -0.17
N VAL A 70 8.68 5.16 -1.02
CA VAL A 70 9.58 6.05 -1.78
C VAL A 70 10.40 6.91 -0.83
N GLY A 71 9.80 7.46 0.23
CA GLY A 71 10.51 8.24 1.24
C GLY A 71 11.66 7.44 1.88
N VAL A 72 11.40 6.19 2.29
CA VAL A 72 12.41 5.31 2.89
C VAL A 72 13.52 4.93 1.88
N ILE A 73 13.15 4.61 0.64
CA ILE A 73 14.12 4.26 -0.41
C ILE A 73 15.04 5.43 -0.75
N VAL A 74 14.47 6.64 -0.88
CA VAL A 74 15.24 7.85 -1.18
C VAL A 74 16.20 8.17 -0.05
N GLU A 75 15.76 8.12 1.21
CA GLU A 75 16.62 8.34 2.37
C GLU A 75 17.80 7.35 2.39
N THR A 76 17.51 6.07 2.17
CA THR A 76 18.53 5.01 2.15
C THR A 76 19.55 5.21 1.02
N THR A 77 19.06 5.59 -0.17
CA THR A 77 19.88 5.83 -1.35
C THR A 77 20.77 7.05 -1.17
N LEU A 78 20.23 8.15 -0.64
CA LEU A 78 20.97 9.39 -0.42
C LEU A 78 22.02 9.22 0.68
N SER A 79 21.68 8.52 1.76
CA SER A 79 22.63 8.15 2.82
C SER A 79 23.80 7.32 2.28
N SER A 80 23.51 6.31 1.45
CA SER A 80 24.52 5.47 0.81
C SER A 80 25.42 6.26 -0.16
N ALA A 81 24.84 7.19 -0.92
CA ALA A 81 25.58 8.05 -1.84
C ALA A 81 26.56 8.96 -1.08
N ARG A 82 26.11 9.61 0.00
CA ARG A 82 26.96 10.46 0.86
C ARG A 82 28.12 9.67 1.48
N ALA A 83 27.84 8.47 2.01
CA ALA A 83 28.87 7.62 2.57
C ALA A 83 29.95 7.23 1.54
N ASN A 84 29.54 7.01 0.29
CA ASN A 84 30.47 6.72 -0.80
C ASN A 84 31.30 7.94 -1.23
N GLU A 85 30.71 9.13 -1.27
CA GLU A 85 31.44 10.39 -1.54
C GLU A 85 32.50 10.65 -0.46
N GLU A 86 32.16 10.54 0.82
CA GLU A 86 33.11 10.71 1.92
C GLU A 86 34.27 9.69 1.87
N ALA A 87 33.99 8.45 1.48
CA ALA A 87 35.02 7.43 1.31
C ALA A 87 35.98 7.77 0.16
N ARG A 88 35.45 8.23 -0.98
CA ARG A 88 36.26 8.65 -2.13
C ARG A 88 37.12 9.87 -1.81
N ASP A 89 36.57 10.84 -1.08
CA ASP A 89 37.32 12.03 -0.66
C ASP A 89 38.47 11.69 0.29
N LYS A 90 38.26 10.75 1.22
CA LYS A 90 39.31 10.24 2.11
C LYS A 90 40.41 9.50 1.34
N ASP A 91 40.03 8.66 0.38
CA ASP A 91 40.99 7.94 -0.46
C ASP A 91 41.80 8.87 -1.37
N GLN A 92 41.18 9.92 -1.91
CA GLN A 92 41.88 10.92 -2.72
C GLN A 92 42.90 11.68 -1.87
N LYS A 93 42.50 12.19 -0.70
CA LYS A 93 43.43 12.87 0.23
C LYS A 93 44.59 11.98 0.65
N ARG A 94 44.33 10.69 0.86
CA ARG A 94 45.38 9.71 1.19
C ARG A 94 46.35 9.51 0.04
N LYS A 95 45.87 9.45 -1.21
CA LYS A 95 46.74 9.34 -2.39
C LYS A 95 47.61 10.58 -2.58
N ASP A 96 47.03 11.77 -2.45
CA ASP A 96 47.76 13.03 -2.60
C ASP A 96 48.87 13.16 -1.53
N ALA A 97 48.61 12.71 -0.31
CA ALA A 97 49.60 12.72 0.79
C ALA A 97 50.77 11.73 0.61
N ILE A 98 50.63 10.69 -0.22
CA ILE A 98 51.70 9.71 -0.50
C ILE A 98 52.63 10.20 -1.62
N VAL A 99 52.13 11.07 -2.50
CA VAL A 99 52.86 11.54 -3.70
C VAL A 99 53.72 12.79 -3.41
N MET A 100 53.54 13.42 -2.24
CA MET A 100 54.36 14.54 -1.74
C MET A 100 55.48 14.06 -0.83
#